data_AF-A0AAE6NIM5-F1
#
_entry.id   AF-A0AAE6NIM5-F1
#
_cell.length_a   1.000
_cell.length_b   1.000
_cell.length_c   1.000
_cell.angle_alpha   90.00
_cell.angle_beta   90.00
_cell.angle_gamma   90.00
#
_symmetry.space_group_name_H-M   'P 1'
#
loop_
_entity.id
_entity.type
_entity.pdbx_description
1 polymer ?
#
loop_
_entity_poly.entity_id
_entity_poly.type
_entity_poly.pdbx_seq_one_letter_code
_entity_poly.pdbx_strand_id
1 'polypeptide(L)'
;METEHIPEPAAGDTPATRPGLGRGTLLLMSVAAGLSVAGNYFAQPLLDVIGRDLHLSAATAALVVTVAQVGYGLGLLLLVPLGDLLERRRLAVTLTALTAVFLTVTASAPNAALLLTGTALTGLASVAAQVVVPYAATLAAPAERGRTVGTVMTGLLLGILLARTAAGLLAELGGWRTVYWVNAALMLLMAVLLRLRLPALRTTAGLRYPALLRSTLALFRQEPVLRWRGALGALTFAGFSVLWTALAFLMSGPSYGWQESAIGLLGLVGAAGSLSASVAGRLADRGLAHRVTGAAAFLLLGSWGLLALGGAGGAWSLAALLAGVIILDLSAQAVHISNQNLVYAVRPESRNRLNSAYMTSYFVGGAVGSALTSAVWGAAGWHGVCVLGALLAAVVVALWALERMRRRAAGGGRKAAVTAGEAVTPSVTC
;
A
#
# COMPACT_ATOMS: atom_id res chain seq x y z
N MET A 1 -37.14 -62.85 -0.23
CA MET A 1 -35.69 -62.57 -0.23
C MET A 1 -35.40 -61.90 -1.56
N GLU A 2 -34.99 -60.65 -1.68
CA GLU A 2 -34.64 -59.60 -0.71
C GLU A 2 -34.74 -58.30 -1.52
N THR A 3 -35.60 -57.36 -1.13
CA THR A 3 -35.65 -56.03 -1.73
C THR A 3 -34.48 -55.22 -1.19
N GLU A 4 -33.54 -54.89 -2.06
CA GLU A 4 -32.33 -54.11 -1.76
C GLU A 4 -32.72 -52.70 -1.27
N HIS A 5 -32.48 -52.45 0.02
CA HIS A 5 -32.76 -51.19 0.69
C HIS A 5 -31.64 -50.19 0.35
N ILE A 6 -31.89 -49.30 -0.61
CA ILE A 6 -31.01 -48.16 -0.90
C ILE A 6 -31.08 -47.21 0.31
N PRO A 7 -29.97 -46.90 1.01
CA PRO A 7 -30.00 -45.97 2.12
C PRO A 7 -30.29 -44.56 1.60
N GLU A 8 -31.32 -43.90 2.15
CA GLU A 8 -31.55 -42.48 1.94
C GLU A 8 -30.32 -41.66 2.35
N PRO A 9 -29.96 -40.60 1.60
CA PRO A 9 -28.94 -39.66 2.03
C PRO A 9 -29.41 -38.99 3.32
N ALA A 10 -28.62 -39.15 4.39
CA ALA A 10 -28.89 -38.58 5.70
C ALA A 10 -29.29 -37.10 5.59
N ALA A 11 -30.56 -36.83 5.87
CA ALA A 11 -31.09 -35.49 5.99
C ALA A 11 -30.51 -34.82 7.25
N GLY A 12 -29.95 -33.63 7.07
CA GLY A 12 -29.77 -32.68 8.17
C GLY A 12 -28.34 -32.48 8.66
N ASP A 13 -27.45 -32.02 7.79
CA ASP A 13 -26.42 -31.07 8.23
C ASP A 13 -26.80 -29.70 7.66
N THR A 14 -27.85 -29.11 8.23
CA THR A 14 -28.20 -27.71 8.01
C THR A 14 -26.92 -26.92 8.30
N PRO A 15 -26.34 -26.16 7.35
CA PRO A 15 -25.09 -25.44 7.61
C PRO A 15 -25.35 -24.52 8.80
N ALA A 16 -24.80 -24.89 9.96
CA ALA A 16 -24.96 -24.13 11.19
C ALA A 16 -24.65 -22.69 10.84
N THR A 17 -25.66 -21.82 10.96
CA THR A 17 -25.56 -20.38 10.72
C THR A 17 -24.56 -19.84 11.73
N ARG A 18 -23.27 -19.87 11.37
CA ARG A 18 -22.22 -19.28 12.20
C ARG A 18 -22.65 -17.84 12.47
N PRO A 19 -22.83 -17.44 13.74
CA PRO A 19 -23.24 -16.09 14.04
C PRO A 19 -22.26 -15.14 13.36
N GLY A 20 -22.78 -14.29 12.47
CA GLY A 20 -21.98 -13.37 11.69
C GLY A 20 -21.12 -12.48 12.59
N LEU A 21 -20.02 -11.95 12.04
CA LEU A 21 -19.12 -11.10 12.79
C LEU A 21 -19.90 -9.91 13.40
N GLY A 22 -19.95 -9.82 14.73
CA GLY A 22 -20.66 -8.74 15.41
C GLY A 22 -20.15 -7.37 14.96
N ARG A 23 -21.06 -6.39 14.78
CA ARG A 23 -20.74 -5.04 14.28
C ARG A 23 -19.61 -4.37 15.07
N GLY A 24 -19.58 -4.55 16.39
CA GLY A 24 -18.52 -4.02 17.25
C GLY A 24 -17.14 -4.63 16.97
N THR A 25 -17.07 -5.94 16.72
CA THR A 25 -15.81 -6.60 16.34
C THR A 25 -15.35 -6.16 14.96
N LEU A 26 -16.27 -5.98 14.01
CA LEU A 26 -15.95 -5.45 12.69
C LEU A 26 -15.35 -4.04 12.75
N LEU A 27 -15.98 -3.16 13.53
CA LEU A 27 -15.49 -1.80 13.75
C LEU A 27 -14.12 -1.81 14.42
N LEU A 28 -13.93 -2.64 15.45
CA LEU A 28 -12.63 -2.82 16.11
C LEU A 28 -11.54 -3.23 15.13
N MET A 29 -11.81 -4.20 14.25
CA MET A 29 -10.86 -4.65 13.22
C MET A 29 -10.55 -3.53 12.22
N SER A 30 -11.55 -2.74 11.85
CA SER A 30 -11.40 -1.59 10.95
C SER A 30 -10.53 -0.49 11.56
N VAL A 31 -10.79 -0.12 12.82
CA VAL A 31 -10.00 0.88 13.57
C VAL A 31 -8.57 0.40 13.79
N ALA A 32 -8.38 -0.86 14.20
CA ALA A 32 -7.06 -1.43 14.38
C ALA A 32 -6.24 -1.46 13.08
N ALA A 33 -6.87 -1.78 11.95
CA ALA A 33 -6.23 -1.72 10.63
C ALA A 33 -5.82 -0.29 10.26
N GLY A 34 -6.69 0.69 10.50
CA GLY A 34 -6.42 2.11 10.28
C GLY A 34 -5.25 2.64 11.12
N LEU A 35 -5.27 2.40 12.44
CA LEU A 35 -4.21 2.84 13.35
C LEU A 35 -2.86 2.19 13.03
N SER A 36 -2.87 0.89 12.68
CA SER A 36 -1.65 0.17 12.34
C SER A 36 -0.96 0.79 11.13
N VAL A 37 -1.72 1.10 10.07
CA VAL A 37 -1.13 1.64 8.83
C VAL A 37 -0.80 3.13 8.95
N ALA A 38 -1.55 3.90 9.74
CA ALA A 38 -1.37 5.34 9.92
C ALA A 38 0.04 5.70 10.39
N GLY A 39 0.63 4.88 11.28
CA GLY A 39 1.98 5.08 11.82
C GLY A 39 3.07 5.24 10.76
N ASN A 40 2.89 4.63 9.59
CA ASN A 40 3.87 4.72 8.49
C ASN A 40 3.90 6.09 7.80
N TYR A 41 2.91 6.95 8.04
CA TYR A 41 2.77 8.25 7.36
C TYR A 41 2.97 9.44 8.30
N PHE A 42 3.04 9.23 9.62
CA PHE A 42 3.16 10.32 10.60
C PHE A 42 4.42 11.15 10.42
N ALA A 43 5.54 10.55 10.01
CA ALA A 43 6.79 11.28 9.88
C ALA A 43 6.72 12.34 8.76
N GLN A 44 5.90 12.13 7.72
CA GLN A 44 5.90 12.97 6.50
C GLN A 44 5.68 14.46 6.78
N PRO A 45 4.62 14.90 7.50
CA PRO A 45 4.45 16.32 7.83
C PRO A 45 5.40 16.82 8.92
N LEU A 46 6.14 15.93 9.59
CA LEU A 46 6.95 16.26 10.78
C LEU A 46 8.46 16.30 10.50
N LEU A 47 8.90 16.03 9.27
CA LEU A 47 10.34 15.87 8.97
C LEU A 47 11.15 17.11 9.35
N ASP A 48 10.61 18.30 9.11
CA ASP A 48 11.30 19.55 9.41
C ASP A 48 11.42 19.78 10.93
N VAL A 49 10.34 19.58 11.69
CA VAL A 49 10.37 19.74 13.16
C VAL A 49 11.23 18.67 13.85
N ILE A 50 11.20 17.43 13.36
CA ILE A 50 12.12 16.37 13.81
C ILE A 50 13.56 16.77 13.52
N GLY A 51 13.82 17.32 12.33
CA GLY A 51 15.13 17.81 11.94
C GLY A 51 15.64 18.92 12.85
N ARG A 52 14.80 19.89 13.18
CA ARG A 52 15.14 20.99 14.10
C ARG A 52 15.39 20.51 15.54
N ASP A 53 14.50 19.67 16.07
CA ASP A 53 14.56 19.18 17.46
C ASP A 53 15.75 18.25 17.74
N LEU A 54 16.12 17.40 16.77
CA LEU A 54 17.24 16.46 16.89
C LEU A 54 18.53 16.93 16.21
N HIS A 55 18.56 18.18 15.73
CA HIS A 55 19.68 18.78 14.99
C HIS A 55 20.15 17.92 13.79
N LEU A 56 19.19 17.41 13.01
CA LEU A 56 19.46 16.57 11.85
C LEU A 56 19.54 17.39 10.57
N SER A 57 20.38 16.94 9.64
CA SER A 57 20.30 17.41 8.26
C SER A 57 18.95 17.01 7.63
N ALA A 58 18.48 17.78 6.64
CA ALA A 58 17.27 17.43 5.89
C ALA A 58 17.36 16.01 5.27
N ALA A 59 18.55 15.61 4.83
CA ALA A 59 18.81 14.27 4.31
C ALA A 59 18.58 13.20 5.39
N THR A 60 19.10 13.39 6.60
CA THR A 60 18.92 12.45 7.72
C THR A 60 17.47 12.41 8.20
N ALA A 61 16.76 13.55 8.25
CA ALA A 61 15.34 13.59 8.57
C ALA A 61 14.51 12.82 7.53
N ALA A 62 14.79 13.01 6.23
CA ALA A 62 14.12 12.30 5.15
C ALA A 62 14.35 10.77 5.17
N LEU A 63 15.46 10.29 5.75
CA LEU A 63 15.68 8.86 5.97
C LEU A 63 14.63 8.22 6.88
N VAL A 64 13.94 8.97 7.74
CA VAL A 64 12.86 8.45 8.59
C VAL A 64 11.75 7.82 7.72
N VAL A 65 11.35 8.49 6.64
CA VAL A 65 10.35 7.96 5.71
C VAL A 65 10.88 6.72 4.99
N THR A 66 12.13 6.77 4.52
CA THR A 66 12.80 5.66 3.85
C THR A 66 12.82 4.41 4.73
N VAL A 67 13.27 4.56 5.98
CA VAL A 67 13.39 3.47 6.94
C VAL A 67 12.03 2.90 7.33
N ALA A 68 11.00 3.74 7.48
CA ALA A 68 9.63 3.29 7.70
C ALA A 68 9.14 2.39 6.55
N GLN A 69 9.39 2.80 5.30
CA GLN A 69 8.98 2.06 4.10
C GLN A 69 9.75 0.75 3.93
N VAL A 70 11.05 0.74 4.20
CA VAL A 70 11.86 -0.49 4.21
C VAL A 70 11.36 -1.44 5.29
N GLY A 71 11.15 -0.95 6.52
CA GLY A 71 10.61 -1.73 7.62
C GLY A 71 9.28 -2.37 7.25
N TYR A 72 8.34 -1.58 6.75
CA TYR A 72 7.02 -2.08 6.33
C TYR A 72 7.12 -3.09 5.17
N GLY A 73 7.94 -2.82 4.16
CA GLY A 73 8.17 -3.75 3.05
C GLY A 73 8.75 -5.10 3.52
N LEU A 74 9.71 -5.08 4.45
CA LEU A 74 10.22 -6.29 5.09
C LEU A 74 9.15 -7.00 5.93
N GLY A 75 8.30 -6.25 6.63
CA GLY A 75 7.16 -6.80 7.36
C GLY A 75 6.18 -7.53 6.44
N LEU A 76 5.90 -6.97 5.26
CA LEU A 76 5.03 -7.59 4.27
C LEU A 76 5.61 -8.90 3.74
N LEU A 77 6.92 -8.92 3.47
CA LEU A 77 7.59 -10.09 2.93
C LEU A 77 7.79 -11.19 3.99
N LEU A 78 8.17 -10.81 5.21
CA LEU A 78 8.56 -11.73 6.26
C LEU A 78 7.39 -12.12 7.17
N LEU A 79 6.59 -11.15 7.63
CA LEU A 79 5.62 -11.37 8.70
C LEU A 79 4.21 -11.74 8.20
N VAL A 80 3.75 -11.17 7.08
CA VAL A 80 2.41 -11.47 6.55
C VAL A 80 2.22 -12.96 6.18
N PRO A 81 3.19 -13.65 5.54
CA PRO A 81 3.06 -15.07 5.25
C PRO A 81 2.94 -15.95 6.50
N LEU A 82 3.40 -15.52 7.68
CA LEU A 82 3.16 -16.26 8.92
C LEU A 82 1.67 -16.37 9.24
N GLY A 83 0.79 -15.54 8.68
CA GLY A 83 -0.66 -15.66 8.83
C GLY A 83 -1.27 -16.94 8.24
N ASP A 84 -0.51 -17.67 7.41
CA ASP A 84 -0.89 -18.98 6.89
C ASP A 84 -0.38 -20.13 7.78
N LEU A 85 0.53 -19.86 8.73
CA LEU A 85 1.16 -20.86 9.60
C LEU A 85 0.74 -20.73 11.06
N LEU A 86 0.61 -19.48 11.54
CA LEU A 86 0.26 -19.15 12.91
C LEU A 86 -1.23 -18.87 13.04
N GLU A 87 -1.70 -18.93 14.27
CA GLU A 87 -3.05 -18.54 14.65
C GLU A 87 -3.23 -17.03 14.40
N ARG A 88 -4.18 -16.65 13.54
CA ARG A 88 -4.29 -15.27 13.01
C ARG A 88 -4.57 -14.23 14.09
N ARG A 89 -5.35 -14.55 15.15
CA ARG A 89 -5.55 -13.61 16.26
C ARG A 89 -4.26 -13.42 17.04
N ARG A 90 -3.53 -14.48 17.40
CA ARG A 90 -2.23 -14.36 18.07
C ARG A 90 -1.26 -13.51 17.25
N LEU A 91 -1.15 -13.76 15.95
CA LEU A 91 -0.28 -12.97 15.08
C LEU A 91 -0.70 -11.50 15.04
N ALA A 92 -1.98 -11.20 14.82
CA ALA A 92 -2.48 -9.83 14.80
C ALA A 92 -2.23 -9.09 16.13
N VAL A 93 -2.57 -9.72 17.26
CA VAL A 93 -2.36 -9.13 18.60
C VAL A 93 -0.88 -8.89 18.86
N THR A 94 -0.01 -9.85 18.56
CA THR A 94 1.44 -9.71 18.76
C THR A 94 2.00 -8.58 17.91
N LEU A 95 1.65 -8.49 16.62
CA LEU A 95 2.11 -7.41 15.75
C LEU A 95 1.63 -6.04 16.22
N THR A 96 0.36 -5.92 16.63
CA THR A 96 -0.19 -4.68 17.18
C THR A 96 0.52 -4.27 18.47
N ALA A 97 0.78 -5.22 19.38
CA ALA A 97 1.50 -4.96 20.63
C ALA A 97 2.97 -4.58 20.39
N LEU A 98 3.67 -5.27 19.48
CA LEU A 98 5.04 -4.92 19.09
C LEU A 98 5.09 -3.52 18.47
N THR A 99 4.13 -3.17 17.62
CA THR A 99 4.03 -1.82 17.06
C THR A 99 3.90 -0.78 18.17
N ALA A 100 3.08 -1.02 19.20
CA ALA A 100 2.97 -0.13 20.35
C ALA A 100 4.31 0.06 21.07
N VAL A 101 5.04 -1.04 21.32
CA VAL A 101 6.37 -0.99 21.96
C VAL A 101 7.39 -0.23 21.10
N PHE A 102 7.44 -0.48 19.80
CA PHE A 102 8.40 0.21 18.94
C PHE A 102 8.06 1.69 18.69
N LEU A 103 6.77 2.05 18.78
CA LEU A 103 6.36 3.46 18.80
C LEU A 103 6.89 4.18 20.04
N THR A 104 6.96 3.56 21.21
CA THR A 104 7.55 4.21 22.40
C THR A 104 9.05 4.42 22.25
N VAL A 105 9.76 3.52 21.55
CA VAL A 105 11.17 3.70 21.17
C VAL A 105 11.33 4.93 20.26
N THR A 106 10.49 5.04 19.24
CA THR A 106 10.47 6.21 18.34
C THR A 106 10.16 7.51 19.10
N ALA A 107 9.16 7.49 19.98
CA ALA A 107 8.73 8.64 20.77
C ALA A 107 9.80 9.12 21.77
N SER A 108 10.61 8.18 22.28
CA SER A 108 11.66 8.45 23.28
C SER A 108 13.02 8.72 22.67
N ALA A 109 13.12 8.87 21.33
CA ALA A 109 14.39 9.02 20.65
C ALA A 109 15.09 10.35 21.01
N PRO A 110 16.31 10.31 21.57
CA PRO A 110 17.12 11.51 21.82
C PRO A 110 18.06 11.84 20.65
N ASN A 111 18.18 10.95 19.66
CA ASN A 111 19.08 11.09 18.52
C ASN A 111 18.58 10.32 17.30
N ALA A 112 19.23 10.55 16.15
CA ALA A 112 18.89 9.91 14.88
C ALA A 112 18.91 8.38 14.93
N ALA A 113 19.90 7.78 15.59
CA ALA A 113 20.05 6.33 15.60
C ALA A 113 18.86 5.63 16.26
N LEU A 114 18.41 6.14 17.41
CA LEU A 114 17.25 5.57 18.10
C LEU A 114 15.95 5.86 17.35
N LEU A 115 15.82 7.05 16.75
CA LEU A 115 14.68 7.40 15.91
C LEU A 115 14.54 6.43 14.74
N LEU A 116 15.60 6.28 13.94
CA LEU A 116 15.60 5.40 12.76
C LEU A 116 15.39 3.93 13.16
N THR A 117 15.98 3.48 14.27
CA THR A 117 15.78 2.11 14.78
C THR A 117 14.32 1.89 15.20
N GLY A 118 13.75 2.81 15.98
CA GLY A 118 12.35 2.77 16.39
C GLY A 118 11.40 2.77 15.19
N THR A 119 11.66 3.64 14.21
CA THR A 119 10.91 3.71 12.96
C THR A 119 11.00 2.41 12.15
N ALA A 120 12.19 1.81 12.02
CA ALA A 120 12.38 0.55 11.29
C ALA A 120 11.57 -0.58 11.91
N LEU A 121 11.67 -0.73 13.24
CA LEU A 121 10.98 -1.76 14.01
C LEU A 121 9.47 -1.55 14.00
N THR A 122 9.02 -0.29 14.12
CA THR A 122 7.61 0.08 13.98
C THR A 122 7.07 -0.28 12.60
N GLY A 123 7.78 0.08 11.53
CA GLY A 123 7.40 -0.26 10.16
C GLY A 123 7.32 -1.78 9.96
N LEU A 124 8.30 -2.52 10.47
CA LEU A 124 8.32 -3.98 10.41
C LEU A 124 7.09 -4.61 11.08
N ALA A 125 6.70 -4.14 12.26
CA ALA A 125 5.58 -4.68 13.03
C ALA A 125 4.20 -4.17 12.57
N SER A 126 4.11 -3.02 11.89
CA SER A 126 2.84 -2.34 11.57
C SER A 126 1.99 -3.02 10.49
N VAL A 127 2.41 -4.20 10.01
CA VAL A 127 1.70 -5.00 9.00
C VAL A 127 0.49 -5.79 9.55
N ALA A 128 0.11 -5.56 10.82
CA ALA A 128 -1.05 -6.20 11.46
C ALA A 128 -2.34 -6.07 10.62
N ALA A 129 -2.56 -4.92 9.96
CA ALA A 129 -3.69 -4.69 9.07
C ALA A 129 -3.84 -5.76 7.96
N GLN A 130 -2.71 -6.25 7.44
CA GLN A 130 -2.67 -7.27 6.37
C GLN A 130 -3.02 -8.67 6.87
N VAL A 131 -2.97 -8.90 8.18
CA VAL A 131 -3.44 -10.13 8.83
C VAL A 131 -4.91 -10.00 9.18
N VAL A 132 -5.33 -8.82 9.68
CA VAL A 132 -6.69 -8.53 10.13
C VAL A 132 -7.71 -8.57 8.97
N VAL A 133 -7.37 -8.05 7.79
CA VAL A 133 -8.29 -8.04 6.62
C VAL A 133 -8.69 -9.47 6.18
N PRO A 134 -7.75 -10.39 5.86
CA PRO A 134 -8.11 -11.77 5.56
C PRO A 134 -8.75 -12.50 6.74
N TYR A 135 -8.42 -12.11 7.98
CA TYR A 135 -9.05 -12.69 9.16
C TYR A 135 -10.53 -12.33 9.26
N ALA A 136 -10.90 -11.09 8.93
CA ALA A 136 -12.29 -10.65 8.88
C ALA A 136 -13.06 -11.44 7.81
N ALA A 137 -12.44 -11.68 6.65
CA ALA A 137 -13.04 -12.47 5.58
C ALA A 137 -13.33 -13.93 5.97
N THR A 138 -12.47 -14.54 6.81
CA THR A 138 -12.66 -15.90 7.32
C THR A 138 -13.74 -16.03 8.38
N LEU A 139 -13.97 -14.96 9.15
CA LEU A 139 -15.00 -14.92 10.19
C LEU A 139 -16.38 -14.53 9.65
N ALA A 140 -16.45 -13.85 8.50
CA ALA A 140 -17.70 -13.44 7.88
C ALA A 140 -18.46 -14.63 7.25
N ALA A 141 -19.79 -14.57 7.33
CA ALA A 141 -20.66 -15.45 6.55
C ALA A 141 -20.40 -15.25 5.04
N PRO A 142 -20.57 -16.29 4.19
CA PRO A 142 -20.28 -16.18 2.76
C PRO A 142 -20.96 -15.01 2.06
N ALA A 143 -22.23 -14.73 2.40
CA ALA A 143 -23.02 -13.63 1.85
C ALA A 143 -22.53 -12.22 2.29
N GLU A 144 -21.84 -12.12 3.42
CA GLU A 144 -21.42 -10.83 3.98
C GLU A 144 -19.93 -10.55 3.79
N ARG A 145 -19.15 -11.53 3.30
CA ARG A 145 -17.69 -11.47 3.21
C ARG A 145 -17.18 -10.21 2.50
N GLY A 146 -17.79 -9.84 1.38
CA GLY A 146 -17.42 -8.64 0.64
C GLY A 146 -17.63 -7.37 1.45
N ARG A 147 -18.78 -7.25 2.13
CA ARG A 147 -19.12 -6.12 3.01
C ARG A 147 -18.15 -6.02 4.17
N THR A 148 -17.85 -7.13 4.85
CA THR A 148 -16.91 -7.19 5.98
C THR A 148 -15.51 -6.75 5.56
N VAL A 149 -14.97 -7.31 4.47
CA VAL A 149 -13.67 -6.90 3.92
C VAL A 149 -13.69 -5.42 3.56
N GLY A 150 -14.75 -4.96 2.90
CA GLY A 150 -14.95 -3.55 2.58
C GLY A 150 -14.85 -2.64 3.81
N THR A 151 -15.55 -2.97 4.90
CA THR A 151 -15.51 -2.17 6.14
C THR A 151 -14.13 -2.09 6.77
N VAL A 152 -13.36 -3.19 6.79
CA VAL A 152 -11.98 -3.16 7.32
C VAL A 152 -11.07 -2.36 6.40
N MET A 153 -11.22 -2.51 5.09
CA MET A 153 -10.46 -1.73 4.10
C MET A 153 -10.79 -0.23 4.18
N THR A 154 -12.05 0.15 4.47
CA THR A 154 -12.42 1.55 4.73
C THR A 154 -11.63 2.13 5.90
N GLY A 155 -11.51 1.40 7.02
CA GLY A 155 -10.71 1.85 8.16
C GLY A 155 -9.22 1.99 7.83
N LEU A 156 -8.66 1.04 7.08
CA LEU A 156 -7.30 1.13 6.56
C LEU A 156 -7.12 2.40 5.71
N LEU A 157 -8.01 2.65 4.75
CA LEU A 157 -7.95 3.83 3.89
C LEU A 157 -8.10 5.11 4.70
N LEU A 158 -9.08 5.21 5.59
CA LEU A 158 -9.26 6.36 6.48
C LEU A 158 -8.02 6.61 7.34
N GLY A 159 -7.39 5.55 7.86
CA GLY A 159 -6.13 5.63 8.60
C GLY A 159 -5.02 6.28 7.77
N ILE A 160 -4.83 5.85 6.52
CA ILE A 160 -3.83 6.45 5.61
C ILE A 160 -4.14 7.94 5.36
N LEU A 161 -5.40 8.27 5.12
CA LEU A 161 -5.83 9.63 4.78
C LEU A 161 -5.70 10.60 5.94
N LEU A 162 -6.13 10.18 7.13
CA LEU A 162 -6.15 11.03 8.33
C LEU A 162 -4.81 11.07 9.05
N ALA A 163 -3.89 10.14 8.75
CA ALA A 163 -2.60 10.05 9.45
C ALA A 163 -1.81 11.36 9.43
N ARG A 164 -1.66 11.99 8.26
CA ARG A 164 -0.87 13.21 8.11
C ARG A 164 -1.52 14.39 8.85
N THR A 165 -2.84 14.53 8.74
CA THR A 165 -3.60 15.57 9.43
C THR A 165 -3.53 15.41 10.94
N ALA A 166 -3.76 14.20 11.44
CA ALA A 166 -3.67 13.90 12.87
C ALA A 166 -2.24 14.14 13.41
N ALA A 167 -1.21 13.75 12.64
CA ALA A 167 0.18 13.99 13.01
C ALA A 167 0.51 15.48 13.11
N GLY A 168 0.10 16.29 12.12
CA GLY A 168 0.32 17.73 12.15
C GLY A 168 -0.35 18.41 13.35
N LEU A 169 -1.63 18.10 13.60
CA LEU A 169 -2.39 18.67 14.72
C LEU A 169 -1.82 18.26 16.09
N LEU A 170 -1.51 16.97 16.29
CA LEU A 170 -0.94 16.49 17.54
C LEU A 170 0.47 17.03 17.78
N ALA A 171 1.24 17.25 16.71
CA ALA A 171 2.58 17.84 16.82
C ALA A 171 2.54 19.31 17.23
N GLU A 172 1.54 20.08 16.82
CA GLU A 172 1.37 21.47 17.26
C GLU A 172 1.00 21.55 18.75
N LEU A 173 0.20 20.60 19.26
CA LEU A 173 -0.23 20.58 20.67
C LEU A 173 0.88 20.22 21.67
N GLY A 174 1.80 19.34 21.30
CA GLY A 174 2.78 18.79 22.25
C GLY A 174 4.09 18.33 21.61
N GLY A 175 4.44 18.85 20.43
CA GLY A 175 5.61 18.44 19.67
C GLY A 175 5.44 17.09 18.97
N TRP A 176 6.37 16.78 18.06
CA TRP A 176 6.31 15.60 17.21
C TRP A 176 6.25 14.26 17.99
N ARG A 177 6.85 14.21 19.19
CA ARG A 177 6.84 13.02 20.06
C ARG A 177 5.44 12.63 20.52
N THR A 178 4.53 13.61 20.68
CA THR A 178 3.15 13.40 21.13
C THR A 178 2.40 12.48 20.17
N VAL A 179 2.63 12.61 18.86
CA VAL A 179 2.02 11.77 17.83
C VAL A 179 2.33 10.28 18.07
N TYR A 180 3.59 9.97 18.37
CA TYR A 180 4.05 8.60 18.59
C TYR A 180 3.58 8.05 19.94
N TRP A 181 3.56 8.86 21.01
CA TRP A 181 3.01 8.44 22.31
C TRP A 181 1.52 8.14 22.26
N VAL A 182 0.73 9.02 21.63
CA VAL A 182 -0.72 8.82 21.46
C VAL A 182 -0.96 7.55 20.66
N ASN A 183 -0.26 7.35 19.54
CA ASN A 183 -0.45 6.14 18.75
C ASN A 183 0.02 4.87 19.46
N ALA A 184 1.09 4.93 20.26
CA ALA A 184 1.53 3.80 21.09
C ALA A 184 0.43 3.37 22.07
N ALA A 185 -0.20 4.33 22.76
CA ALA A 185 -1.30 4.06 23.68
C ALA A 185 -2.52 3.46 22.96
N LEU A 186 -2.91 4.03 21.81
CA LEU A 186 -4.01 3.52 20.99
C LEU A 186 -3.72 2.10 20.46
N MET A 187 -2.50 1.84 20.00
CA MET A 187 -2.08 0.51 19.54
C MET A 187 -2.08 -0.51 20.67
N LEU A 188 -1.62 -0.15 21.87
CA LEU A 188 -1.66 -1.02 23.04
C LEU A 188 -3.12 -1.35 23.42
N LEU A 189 -3.99 -0.34 23.44
CA LEU A 189 -5.43 -0.53 23.66
C LEU A 189 -6.03 -1.47 22.60
N MET A 190 -5.71 -1.27 21.32
CA MET A 190 -6.16 -2.16 20.25
C MET A 190 -5.66 -3.59 20.44
N ALA A 191 -4.40 -3.79 20.83
CA ALA A 191 -3.87 -5.13 21.08
C ALA A 191 -4.66 -5.86 22.19
N VAL A 192 -5.00 -5.16 23.27
CA VAL A 192 -5.84 -5.69 24.37
C VAL A 192 -7.25 -6.01 23.86
N LEU A 193 -7.90 -5.07 23.17
CA LEU A 193 -9.27 -5.27 22.68
C LEU A 193 -9.37 -6.39 21.64
N LEU A 194 -8.41 -6.48 20.71
CA LEU A 194 -8.32 -7.57 19.74
C LEU A 194 -8.13 -8.91 20.45
N ARG A 195 -7.28 -8.95 21.49
CA ARG A 195 -7.10 -10.16 22.31
C ARG A 195 -8.39 -10.56 23.00
N LEU A 196 -9.19 -9.63 23.50
CA LEU A 196 -10.43 -9.95 24.23
C LEU A 196 -11.60 -10.32 23.30
N ARG A 197 -11.70 -9.71 22.12
CA ARG A 197 -12.88 -9.82 21.24
C ARG A 197 -12.75 -10.80 20.08
N LEU A 198 -11.54 -11.08 19.61
CA LEU A 198 -11.36 -12.00 18.49
C LEU A 198 -11.42 -13.46 18.97
N PRO A 199 -12.12 -14.36 18.24
CA PRO A 199 -12.05 -15.79 18.53
C PRO A 199 -10.64 -16.31 18.21
N ALA A 200 -10.26 -17.47 18.76
CA ALA A 200 -9.08 -18.20 18.31
C ALA A 200 -9.50 -19.22 17.25
N LEU A 201 -8.86 -19.19 16.07
CA LEU A 201 -9.14 -20.12 14.98
C LEU A 201 -7.92 -21.01 14.75
N ARG A 202 -8.09 -22.34 14.85
CA ARG A 202 -6.99 -23.28 14.60
C ARG A 202 -6.57 -23.21 13.13
N THR A 203 -5.27 -23.08 12.87
CA THR A 203 -4.70 -23.10 11.52
C THR A 203 -4.48 -24.55 11.09
N THR A 204 -4.98 -24.93 9.92
CA THR A 204 -4.60 -26.19 9.25
C THR A 204 -3.27 -25.99 8.54
N ALA A 205 -2.19 -26.44 9.17
CA ALA A 205 -0.83 -26.28 8.65
C ALA A 205 -0.63 -27.11 7.37
N GLY A 206 -0.17 -26.47 6.28
CA GLY A 206 0.15 -27.17 5.02
C GLY A 206 1.60 -27.02 4.53
N LEU A 207 2.34 -25.98 4.96
CA LEU A 207 3.69 -25.70 4.45
C LEU A 207 4.67 -25.30 5.57
N ARG A 208 5.96 -25.58 5.39
CA ARG A 208 7.03 -25.06 6.26
C ARG A 208 7.40 -23.63 5.84
N TYR A 209 7.70 -22.75 6.80
CA TYR A 209 7.96 -21.31 6.56
C TYR A 209 8.99 -20.99 5.46
N PRO A 210 10.16 -21.65 5.37
CA PRO A 210 11.10 -21.38 4.28
C PRO A 210 10.55 -21.72 2.90
N ALA A 211 9.72 -22.76 2.80
CA ALA A 211 9.08 -23.14 1.55
C ALA A 211 8.03 -22.10 1.13
N LEU A 212 7.34 -21.48 2.09
CA LEU A 212 6.38 -20.40 1.85
C LEU A 212 7.07 -19.17 1.25
N LEU A 213 8.16 -18.69 1.88
CA LEU A 213 8.95 -17.56 1.36
C LEU A 213 9.52 -17.85 -0.04
N ARG A 214 10.10 -19.05 -0.24
CA ARG A 214 10.58 -19.47 -1.56
C ARG A 214 9.47 -19.48 -2.59
N SER A 215 8.27 -19.91 -2.22
CA SER A 215 7.12 -19.92 -3.13
C SER A 215 6.68 -18.50 -3.54
N THR A 216 6.71 -17.54 -2.61
CA THR A 216 6.41 -16.13 -2.91
C THR A 216 7.47 -15.53 -3.84
N LEU A 217 8.75 -15.80 -3.61
CA LEU A 217 9.82 -15.34 -4.49
C LEU A 217 9.78 -16.03 -5.86
N ALA A 218 9.36 -17.29 -5.92
CA ALA A 218 9.18 -18.02 -7.17
C ALA A 218 8.12 -17.38 -8.07
N LEU A 219 7.09 -16.73 -7.52
CA LEU A 219 6.08 -16.01 -8.31
C LEU A 219 6.68 -14.89 -9.17
N PHE A 220 7.72 -14.20 -8.71
CA PHE A 220 8.40 -13.20 -9.54
C PHE A 220 9.03 -13.81 -10.79
N ARG A 221 9.55 -15.04 -10.70
CA ARG A 221 10.11 -15.75 -11.85
C ARG A 221 9.01 -16.30 -12.75
N GLN A 222 8.00 -16.92 -12.14
CA GLN A 222 6.92 -17.63 -12.85
C GLN A 222 5.94 -16.70 -13.55
N GLU A 223 5.66 -15.51 -13.01
CA GLU A 223 4.60 -14.64 -13.52
C GLU A 223 5.15 -13.36 -14.16
N PRO A 224 5.19 -13.27 -15.50
CA PRO A 224 5.61 -12.06 -16.21
C PRO A 224 4.75 -10.85 -15.87
N VAL A 225 3.45 -11.06 -15.65
CA VAL A 225 2.51 -9.98 -15.30
C VAL A 225 2.89 -9.32 -13.98
N LEU A 226 3.28 -10.13 -12.98
CA LEU A 226 3.75 -9.61 -11.69
C LEU A 226 5.00 -8.75 -11.83
N ARG A 227 5.94 -9.12 -12.72
CA ARG A 227 7.16 -8.33 -12.97
C ARG A 227 6.87 -6.97 -13.57
N TRP A 228 6.08 -6.93 -14.65
CA TRP A 228 5.71 -5.67 -15.31
C TRP A 228 4.90 -4.76 -14.39
N ARG A 229 3.88 -5.33 -13.74
CA ARG A 229 2.97 -4.57 -12.88
C ARG A 229 3.64 -4.17 -11.57
N GLY A 230 4.52 -5.02 -11.03
CA GLY A 230 5.39 -4.71 -9.90
C GLY A 230 6.33 -3.56 -10.20
N ALA A 231 7.00 -3.55 -11.37
CA ALA A 231 7.89 -2.46 -11.77
C ALA A 231 7.15 -1.12 -11.95
N LEU A 232 6.00 -1.13 -12.64
CA LEU A 232 5.15 0.06 -12.77
C LEU A 232 4.68 0.56 -11.40
N GLY A 233 4.21 -0.34 -10.53
CA GLY A 233 3.80 0.00 -9.19
C GLY A 233 4.95 0.60 -8.35
N ALA A 234 6.13 -0.01 -8.41
CA ALA A 234 7.32 0.45 -7.71
C ALA A 234 7.72 1.88 -8.13
N LEU A 235 7.81 2.15 -9.43
CA LEU A 235 8.19 3.47 -9.94
C LEU A 235 7.15 4.54 -9.64
N THR A 236 5.86 4.20 -9.77
CA THR A 236 4.77 5.12 -9.42
C THR A 236 4.79 5.44 -7.93
N PHE A 237 5.01 4.45 -7.05
CA PHE A 237 5.11 4.70 -5.62
C PHE A 237 6.42 5.41 -5.22
N ALA A 238 7.50 5.20 -5.99
CA ALA A 238 8.72 5.98 -5.86
C ALA A 238 8.43 7.46 -6.10
N GLY A 239 7.76 7.81 -7.21
CA GLY A 239 7.35 9.20 -7.49
C GLY A 239 6.43 9.78 -6.42
N PHE A 240 5.43 9.02 -5.97
CA PHE A 240 4.59 9.42 -4.84
C PHE A 240 5.42 9.70 -3.58
N SER A 241 6.35 8.81 -3.25
CA SER A 241 7.21 8.97 -2.07
C SER A 241 8.19 10.14 -2.23
N VAL A 242 8.65 10.42 -3.45
CA VAL A 242 9.51 11.58 -3.76
C VAL A 242 8.79 12.88 -3.39
N LEU A 243 7.54 13.05 -3.85
CA LEU A 243 6.71 14.21 -3.52
C LEU A 243 6.49 14.32 -2.01
N TRP A 244 5.90 13.30 -1.39
CA TRP A 244 5.44 13.38 -0.01
C TRP A 244 6.58 13.48 1.02
N THR A 245 7.79 13.03 0.67
CA THR A 245 8.99 13.22 1.50
C THR A 245 9.55 14.64 1.38
N ALA A 246 9.50 15.25 0.20
CA ALA A 246 10.02 16.61 -0.02
C ALA A 246 9.03 17.71 0.39
N LEU A 247 7.73 17.44 0.33
CA LEU A 247 6.68 18.43 0.47
C LEU A 247 6.75 19.17 1.81
N ALA A 248 7.03 18.47 2.90
CA ALA A 248 7.16 19.10 4.21
C ALA A 248 8.26 20.15 4.25
N PHE A 249 9.43 19.87 3.66
CA PHE A 249 10.52 20.84 3.59
C PHE A 249 10.21 22.04 2.67
N LEU A 250 9.46 21.83 1.59
CA LEU A 250 9.03 22.95 0.74
C LEU A 250 8.06 23.86 1.49
N MET A 251 7.09 23.29 2.20
CA MET A 251 6.04 24.03 2.90
C MET A 251 6.55 24.73 4.16
N SER A 252 7.46 24.12 4.91
CA SER A 252 8.10 24.76 6.07
C SER A 252 9.15 25.79 5.67
N GLY A 253 9.66 25.71 4.44
CA GLY A 253 10.70 26.61 3.93
C GLY A 253 10.23 28.05 3.71
N PRO A 254 11.15 28.96 3.34
CA PRO A 254 10.89 30.41 3.25
C PRO A 254 9.79 30.81 2.26
N SER A 255 9.52 29.98 1.25
CA SER A 255 8.48 30.26 0.23
C SER A 255 7.06 30.25 0.80
N TYR A 256 6.81 29.48 1.87
CA TYR A 256 5.48 29.27 2.43
C TYR A 256 5.43 29.48 3.95
N GLY A 257 6.43 29.04 4.70
CA GLY A 257 6.51 29.25 6.15
C GLY A 257 5.38 28.57 6.94
N TRP A 258 4.87 27.44 6.46
CA TRP A 258 3.74 26.74 7.07
C TRP A 258 4.14 25.96 8.32
N GLN A 259 3.23 25.94 9.29
CA GLN A 259 3.32 25.10 10.48
C GLN A 259 2.90 23.65 10.21
N GLU A 260 3.26 22.75 11.11
CA GLU A 260 3.10 21.30 10.98
C GLU A 260 1.63 20.89 10.77
N SER A 261 0.67 21.58 11.38
CA SER A 261 -0.77 21.33 11.19
C SER A 261 -1.25 21.68 9.78
N ALA A 262 -0.84 22.81 9.23
CA ALA A 262 -1.14 23.22 7.86
C ALA A 262 -0.52 22.26 6.84
N ILE A 263 0.72 21.81 7.08
CA ILE A 263 1.36 20.76 6.27
C ILE A 263 0.59 19.44 6.39
N GLY A 264 0.16 19.07 7.60
CA GLY A 264 -0.66 17.89 7.85
C GLY A 264 -1.98 17.91 7.08
N LEU A 265 -2.65 19.07 7.00
CA LEU A 265 -3.90 19.26 6.25
C LEU A 265 -3.75 19.02 4.74
N LEU A 266 -2.57 19.21 4.16
CA LEU A 266 -2.30 18.81 2.76
C LEU A 266 -2.52 17.31 2.55
N GLY A 267 -2.40 16.50 3.60
CA GLY A 267 -2.76 15.08 3.56
C GLY A 267 -4.20 14.84 3.11
N LEU A 268 -5.14 15.74 3.43
CA LEU A 268 -6.53 15.67 2.98
C LEU A 268 -6.67 15.91 1.48
N VAL A 269 -5.80 16.73 0.89
CA VAL A 269 -5.74 16.90 -0.58
C VAL A 269 -5.42 15.57 -1.23
N GLY A 270 -4.56 14.76 -0.61
CA GLY A 270 -4.29 13.39 -1.07
C GLY A 270 -5.47 12.42 -0.94
N ALA A 271 -6.49 12.76 -0.17
CA ALA A 271 -7.75 12.00 -0.17
C ALA A 271 -8.48 12.05 -1.52
N ALA A 272 -8.23 13.06 -2.34
CA ALA A 272 -8.71 13.10 -3.72
C ALA A 272 -8.28 11.84 -4.49
N GLY A 273 -7.08 11.29 -4.23
CA GLY A 273 -6.61 10.05 -4.82
C GLY A 273 -7.55 8.85 -4.59
N SER A 274 -8.26 8.81 -3.45
CA SER A 274 -9.22 7.74 -3.15
C SER A 274 -10.45 7.76 -4.06
N LEU A 275 -10.83 8.92 -4.60
CA LEU A 275 -11.94 9.07 -5.54
C LEU A 275 -11.67 8.35 -6.87
N SER A 276 -10.40 8.26 -7.28
CA SER A 276 -10.03 7.50 -8.49
C SER A 276 -10.26 6.00 -8.35
N ALA A 277 -10.34 5.47 -7.12
CA ALA A 277 -10.36 4.04 -6.89
C ALA A 277 -11.58 3.35 -7.50
N SER A 278 -12.75 3.92 -7.29
CA SER A 278 -14.02 3.41 -7.81
C SER A 278 -14.08 3.51 -9.33
N VAL A 279 -13.54 4.57 -9.92
CA VAL A 279 -13.52 4.79 -11.37
C VAL A 279 -12.54 3.83 -12.04
N ALA A 280 -11.31 3.75 -11.52
CA ALA A 280 -10.26 2.86 -12.02
C ALA A 280 -10.68 1.39 -11.90
N GLY A 281 -11.32 1.00 -10.79
CA GLY A 281 -11.89 -0.34 -10.59
C GLY A 281 -12.93 -0.68 -11.65
N ARG A 282 -13.98 0.13 -11.82
CA ARG A 282 -15.03 -0.10 -12.83
C ARG A 282 -14.50 -0.17 -14.26
N LEU A 283 -13.53 0.68 -14.60
CA LEU A 283 -12.90 0.66 -15.92
C LEU A 283 -12.02 -0.58 -16.12
N ALA A 284 -11.31 -1.01 -15.07
CA ALA A 284 -10.52 -2.23 -15.11
C ALA A 284 -11.41 -3.47 -15.28
N ASP A 285 -12.56 -3.53 -14.62
CA ASP A 285 -13.54 -4.63 -14.75
C ASP A 285 -14.13 -4.71 -16.16
N ARG A 286 -14.22 -3.58 -16.87
CA ARG A 286 -14.58 -3.50 -18.30
C ARG A 286 -13.43 -3.89 -19.25
N GLY A 287 -12.32 -4.43 -18.73
CA GLY A 287 -11.15 -4.81 -19.52
C GLY A 287 -10.28 -3.64 -19.97
N LEU A 288 -10.54 -2.41 -19.48
CA LEU A 288 -9.79 -1.21 -19.88
C LEU A 288 -8.57 -0.93 -18.99
N ALA A 289 -8.20 -1.86 -18.09
CA ALA A 289 -7.09 -1.72 -17.14
C ALA A 289 -5.80 -1.17 -17.80
N HIS A 290 -5.39 -1.73 -18.94
CA HIS A 290 -4.21 -1.25 -19.68
C HIS A 290 -4.30 0.19 -20.17
N ARG A 291 -5.50 0.63 -20.61
CA ARG A 291 -5.72 2.01 -21.06
C ARG A 291 -5.73 2.97 -19.88
N VAL A 292 -6.34 2.57 -18.76
CA VAL A 292 -6.32 3.31 -17.50
C VAL A 292 -4.89 3.49 -17.00
N THR A 293 -4.07 2.43 -17.00
CA THR A 293 -2.65 2.51 -16.64
C THR A 293 -1.92 3.55 -17.48
N GLY A 294 -2.15 3.57 -18.80
CA GLY A 294 -1.49 4.50 -19.71
C GLY A 294 -1.92 5.94 -19.50
N ALA A 295 -3.23 6.19 -19.43
CA ALA A 295 -3.76 7.53 -19.16
C ALA A 295 -3.23 8.08 -17.83
N ALA A 296 -3.24 7.26 -16.77
CA ALA A 296 -2.70 7.61 -15.47
C ALA A 296 -1.17 7.86 -15.52
N ALA A 297 -0.41 7.10 -16.31
CA ALA A 297 1.04 7.33 -16.46
C ALA A 297 1.35 8.70 -17.12
N PHE A 298 0.59 9.10 -18.14
CA PHE A 298 0.76 10.43 -18.75
C PHE A 298 0.31 11.56 -17.82
N LEU A 299 -0.79 11.38 -17.09
CA LEU A 299 -1.24 12.34 -16.08
C LEU A 299 -0.21 12.47 -14.94
N LEU A 300 0.39 11.37 -14.51
CA LEU A 300 1.49 11.37 -13.54
C LEU A 300 2.67 12.20 -14.04
N LEU A 301 3.08 12.02 -15.30
CA LEU A 301 4.15 12.84 -15.89
C LEU A 301 3.78 14.34 -15.94
N GLY A 302 2.56 14.66 -16.36
CA GLY A 302 2.08 16.04 -16.40
C GLY A 302 1.99 16.70 -15.01
N SER A 303 1.68 15.92 -13.97
CA SER A 303 1.60 16.43 -12.59
C SER A 303 2.90 17.05 -12.11
N TRP A 304 4.05 16.49 -12.51
CA TRP A 304 5.37 17.03 -12.14
C TRP A 304 5.66 18.39 -12.77
N GLY A 305 5.07 18.70 -13.92
CA GLY A 305 5.13 20.03 -14.52
C GLY A 305 4.41 21.07 -13.65
N LEU A 306 3.23 20.73 -13.12
CA LEU A 306 2.49 21.60 -12.19
C LEU A 306 3.20 21.73 -10.84
N LEU A 307 3.74 20.63 -10.31
CA LEU A 307 4.51 20.63 -9.07
C LEU A 307 5.76 21.53 -9.18
N ALA A 308 6.43 21.56 -10.34
CA ALA A 308 7.58 22.43 -10.57
C ALA A 308 7.23 23.93 -10.41
N LEU A 309 6.00 24.32 -10.76
CA LEU A 309 5.50 25.70 -10.56
C LEU A 309 5.24 26.04 -9.09
N GLY A 310 5.21 25.04 -8.20
CA GLY A 310 4.97 25.17 -6.76
C GLY A 310 6.15 25.73 -5.95
N GLY A 311 7.32 25.92 -6.54
CA GLY A 311 8.52 26.37 -5.82
C GLY A 311 8.57 27.88 -5.50
N ALA A 312 7.85 28.70 -6.26
CA ALA A 312 7.99 30.15 -6.24
C ALA A 312 7.31 30.84 -5.03
N GLY A 313 6.41 30.16 -4.33
CA GLY A 313 5.60 30.75 -3.27
C GLY A 313 4.44 31.62 -3.78
N GLY A 314 3.54 32.00 -2.89
CA GLY A 314 2.33 32.77 -3.21
C GLY A 314 1.15 31.93 -3.72
N ALA A 315 0.00 32.60 -3.90
CA ALA A 315 -1.29 31.92 -4.12
C ALA A 315 -1.36 31.12 -5.43
N TRP A 316 -0.78 31.63 -6.52
CA TRP A 316 -0.75 30.93 -7.81
C TRP A 316 0.14 29.67 -7.76
N SER A 317 1.32 29.80 -7.16
CA SER A 317 2.26 28.68 -6.97
C SER A 317 1.63 27.59 -6.11
N LEU A 318 0.92 27.97 -5.04
CA LEU A 318 0.16 27.06 -4.21
C LEU A 318 -0.95 26.35 -4.99
N ALA A 319 -1.75 27.08 -5.78
CA ALA A 319 -2.82 26.48 -6.57
C ALA A 319 -2.28 25.45 -7.58
N ALA A 320 -1.17 25.76 -8.25
CA ALA A 320 -0.49 24.85 -9.16
C ALA A 320 0.07 23.61 -8.42
N LEU A 321 0.67 23.81 -7.25
CA LEU A 321 1.16 22.74 -6.39
C LEU A 321 0.00 21.80 -5.98
N LEU A 322 -1.11 22.34 -5.48
CA LEU A 322 -2.28 21.57 -5.07
C LEU A 322 -2.88 20.78 -6.24
N ALA A 323 -3.01 21.41 -7.42
CA ALA A 323 -3.45 20.72 -8.63
C ALA A 323 -2.50 19.58 -9.01
N GLY A 324 -1.18 19.82 -8.93
CA GLY A 324 -0.16 18.80 -9.15
C GLY A 324 -0.27 17.62 -8.18
N VAL A 325 -0.41 17.88 -6.88
CA VAL A 325 -0.60 16.85 -5.83
C VAL A 325 -1.84 16.01 -6.11
N ILE A 326 -2.99 16.64 -6.43
CA ILE A 326 -4.24 15.94 -6.75
C ILE A 326 -4.06 15.02 -7.96
N ILE A 327 -3.48 15.54 -9.06
CA ILE A 327 -3.30 14.76 -10.28
C ILE A 327 -2.31 13.60 -10.04
N LEU A 328 -1.24 13.84 -9.28
CA LEU A 328 -0.28 12.80 -8.90
C LEU A 328 -0.96 11.67 -8.12
N ASP A 329 -1.73 12.01 -7.08
CA ASP A 329 -2.37 11.03 -6.21
C ASP A 329 -3.47 10.24 -6.93
N LEU A 330 -4.27 10.90 -7.77
CA LEU A 330 -5.24 10.24 -8.66
C LEU A 330 -4.55 9.27 -9.62
N SER A 331 -3.43 9.69 -10.21
CA SER A 331 -2.67 8.88 -11.16
C SER A 331 -2.04 7.68 -10.47
N ALA A 332 -1.44 7.89 -9.30
CA ALA A 332 -0.81 6.83 -8.53
C ALA A 332 -1.81 5.75 -8.11
N GLN A 333 -2.98 6.15 -7.60
CA GLN A 333 -4.05 5.21 -7.23
C GLN A 333 -4.63 4.49 -8.45
N ALA A 334 -4.85 5.17 -9.57
CA ALA A 334 -5.35 4.55 -10.79
C ALA A 334 -4.39 3.47 -11.33
N VAL A 335 -3.08 3.74 -11.35
CA VAL A 335 -2.05 2.75 -11.70
C VAL A 335 -2.06 1.59 -10.70
N HIS A 336 -2.09 1.90 -9.39
CA HIS A 336 -2.04 0.89 -8.34
C HIS A 336 -3.20 -0.11 -8.43
N ILE A 337 -4.43 0.38 -8.55
CA ILE A 337 -5.63 -0.46 -8.63
C ILE A 337 -5.69 -1.25 -9.93
N SER A 338 -5.32 -0.61 -11.04
CA SER A 338 -5.22 -1.29 -12.33
C SER A 338 -4.21 -2.43 -12.29
N ASN A 339 -3.06 -2.22 -11.64
CA ASN A 339 -2.03 -3.24 -11.45
C ASN A 339 -2.52 -4.38 -10.55
N GLN A 340 -3.16 -4.07 -9.42
CA GLN A 340 -3.73 -5.09 -8.54
C GLN A 340 -4.74 -5.98 -9.26
N ASN A 341 -5.67 -5.39 -10.03
CA ASN A 341 -6.67 -6.15 -10.78
C ASN A 341 -6.02 -7.13 -11.76
N LEU A 342 -4.98 -6.68 -12.48
CA LEU A 342 -4.26 -7.53 -13.43
C LEU A 342 -3.40 -8.60 -12.75
N VAL A 343 -2.76 -8.29 -11.62
CA VAL A 343 -1.92 -9.24 -10.88
C VAL A 343 -2.76 -10.32 -10.21
N TYR A 344 -3.87 -9.95 -9.56
CA TYR A 344 -4.69 -10.90 -8.80
C TYR A 344 -5.51 -11.83 -9.69
N ALA A 345 -5.80 -11.44 -10.92
CA ALA A 345 -6.46 -12.29 -11.91
C ALA A 345 -5.57 -13.45 -12.40
N VAL A 346 -4.26 -13.41 -12.20
CA VAL A 346 -3.31 -14.40 -12.75
C VAL A 346 -3.44 -15.77 -12.09
N ARG A 347 -3.49 -15.81 -10.75
CA ARG A 347 -3.67 -17.04 -9.96
C ARG A 347 -4.52 -16.78 -8.72
N PRO A 348 -5.87 -16.87 -8.83
CA PRO A 348 -6.80 -16.59 -7.73
C PRO A 348 -6.49 -17.39 -6.45
N GLU A 349 -6.08 -18.65 -6.59
CA GLU A 349 -5.67 -19.57 -5.50
C GLU A 349 -4.50 -19.04 -4.65
N SER A 350 -3.66 -18.16 -5.21
CA SER A 350 -2.44 -17.65 -4.58
C SER A 350 -2.49 -16.14 -4.28
N ARG A 351 -3.69 -15.57 -4.22
CA ARG A 351 -3.91 -14.12 -4.08
C ARG A 351 -3.11 -13.47 -2.95
N ASN A 352 -3.02 -14.10 -1.77
CA ASN A 352 -2.24 -13.57 -0.64
C ASN A 352 -0.74 -13.45 -0.97
N ARG A 353 -0.16 -14.44 -1.66
CA ARG A 353 1.25 -14.44 -2.06
C ARG A 353 1.50 -13.42 -3.18
N LEU A 354 0.60 -13.32 -4.15
CA LEU A 354 0.66 -12.29 -5.20
C LEU A 354 0.56 -10.88 -4.65
N ASN A 355 -0.36 -10.63 -3.70
CA ASN A 355 -0.47 -9.36 -2.97
C ASN A 355 0.84 -9.04 -2.24
N SER A 356 1.38 -10.00 -1.48
CA SER A 356 2.64 -9.80 -0.76
C SER A 356 3.79 -9.45 -1.71
N ALA A 357 3.95 -10.18 -2.81
CA ALA A 357 4.99 -9.91 -3.80
C ALA A 357 4.82 -8.55 -4.50
N TYR A 358 3.60 -8.21 -4.93
CA TYR A 358 3.31 -6.92 -5.56
C TYR A 358 3.55 -5.76 -4.59
N MET A 359 3.00 -5.83 -3.37
CA MET A 359 3.15 -4.79 -2.37
C MET A 359 4.60 -4.65 -1.89
N THR A 360 5.37 -5.75 -1.84
CA THR A 360 6.82 -5.68 -1.56
C THR A 360 7.52 -4.83 -2.65
N SER A 361 7.24 -5.10 -3.93
CA SER A 361 7.81 -4.30 -5.03
C SER A 361 7.41 -2.82 -4.92
N TYR A 362 6.14 -2.58 -4.61
CA TYR A 362 5.58 -1.25 -4.42
C TYR A 362 6.35 -0.47 -3.34
N PHE A 363 6.49 -1.04 -2.14
CA PHE A 363 7.19 -0.39 -1.02
C PHE A 363 8.70 -0.29 -1.20
N VAL A 364 9.35 -1.23 -1.90
CA VAL A 364 10.75 -1.08 -2.31
C VAL A 364 10.92 0.15 -3.20
N GLY A 365 10.02 0.36 -4.16
CA GLY A 365 10.02 1.58 -4.98
C GLY A 365 9.85 2.85 -4.14
N GLY A 366 8.91 2.84 -3.19
CA GLY A 366 8.72 3.96 -2.26
C GLY A 366 9.98 4.30 -1.47
N ALA A 367 10.60 3.28 -0.86
CA ALA A 367 11.85 3.44 -0.11
C ALA A 367 12.97 4.03 -0.97
N VAL A 368 13.14 3.53 -2.20
CA VAL A 368 14.10 4.09 -3.15
C VAL A 368 13.77 5.55 -3.48
N GLY A 369 12.49 5.88 -3.73
CA GLY A 369 12.05 7.25 -3.98
C GLY A 369 12.38 8.20 -2.82
N SER A 370 12.04 7.82 -1.59
CA SER A 370 12.34 8.60 -0.38
C SER A 370 13.85 8.78 -0.15
N ALA A 371 14.64 7.73 -0.39
CA ALA A 371 16.09 7.80 -0.27
C ALA A 371 16.70 8.76 -1.32
N LEU A 372 16.22 8.68 -2.57
CA LEU A 372 16.63 9.59 -3.63
C LEU A 372 16.24 11.04 -3.33
N THR A 373 15.06 11.29 -2.76
CA THR A 373 14.69 12.64 -2.28
C THR A 373 15.65 13.15 -1.22
N SER A 374 16.07 12.30 -0.29
CA SER A 374 17.02 12.66 0.76
C SER A 374 18.35 13.18 0.18
N ALA A 375 18.83 12.54 -0.91
CA ALA A 375 20.05 12.94 -1.60
C ALA A 375 19.85 14.18 -2.49
N VAL A 376 18.75 14.24 -3.24
CA VAL A 376 18.50 15.29 -4.25
C VAL A 376 18.09 16.61 -3.61
N TRP A 377 17.34 16.59 -2.51
CA TRP A 377 16.87 17.81 -1.83
C TRP A 377 18.04 18.69 -1.38
N GLY A 378 19.08 18.09 -0.77
CA GLY A 378 20.25 18.83 -0.30
C GLY A 378 21.06 19.48 -1.43
N ALA A 379 21.08 18.88 -2.62
CA ALA A 379 21.89 19.35 -3.74
C ALA A 379 21.16 20.34 -4.66
N ALA A 380 19.86 20.14 -4.89
CA ALA A 380 19.10 20.86 -5.93
C ALA A 380 17.71 21.33 -5.46
N GLY A 381 17.39 21.20 -4.18
CA GLY A 381 16.13 21.64 -3.59
C GLY A 381 14.90 21.08 -4.30
N TRP A 382 13.83 21.87 -4.33
CA TRP A 382 12.56 21.49 -4.96
C TRP A 382 12.67 21.22 -6.46
N HIS A 383 13.48 22.00 -7.18
CA HIS A 383 13.65 21.79 -8.62
C HIS A 383 14.22 20.40 -8.92
N GLY A 384 15.25 19.98 -8.18
CA GLY A 384 15.81 18.63 -8.29
C GLY A 384 14.78 17.53 -8.00
N VAL A 385 13.94 17.73 -6.98
CA VAL A 385 12.84 16.80 -6.66
C VAL A 385 11.85 16.68 -7.82
N CYS A 386 11.46 17.80 -8.44
CA CYS A 386 10.56 17.77 -9.60
C CYS A 386 11.18 17.07 -10.81
N VAL A 387 12.47 17.30 -11.09
CA VAL A 387 13.19 16.61 -12.18
C VAL A 387 13.25 15.10 -11.91
N LEU A 388 13.62 14.69 -10.69
CA LEU A 388 13.64 13.29 -10.30
C LEU A 388 12.27 12.62 -10.48
N GLY A 389 11.21 13.28 -9.99
CA GLY A 389 9.84 12.82 -10.13
C GLY A 389 9.39 12.68 -11.59
N ALA A 390 9.69 13.68 -12.42
CA ALA A 390 9.40 13.66 -13.85
C ALA A 390 10.14 12.53 -14.58
N LEU A 391 11.41 12.29 -14.24
CA LEU A 391 12.19 11.18 -14.81
C LEU A 391 11.58 9.83 -14.44
N LEU A 392 11.21 9.62 -13.17
CA LEU A 392 10.52 8.39 -12.75
C LEU A 392 9.19 8.21 -13.51
N ALA A 393 8.40 9.26 -13.65
CA ALA A 393 7.13 9.22 -14.40
C ALA A 393 7.35 8.94 -15.89
N ALA A 394 8.40 9.50 -16.51
CA ALA A 394 8.76 9.21 -17.89
C ALA A 394 9.13 7.74 -18.09
N VAL A 395 9.86 7.14 -17.13
CA VAL A 395 10.16 5.69 -17.13
C VAL A 395 8.88 4.86 -16.99
N VAL A 396 7.91 5.28 -16.17
CA VAL A 396 6.59 4.62 -16.07
C VAL A 396 5.89 4.61 -17.44
N VAL A 397 5.85 5.75 -18.13
CA VAL A 397 5.26 5.86 -19.49
C VAL A 397 5.99 4.94 -20.47
N ALA A 398 7.33 4.95 -20.47
CA ALA A 398 8.14 4.12 -21.35
C ALA A 398 7.90 2.62 -21.11
N LEU A 399 7.89 2.18 -19.84
CA LEU A 399 7.62 0.78 -19.50
C LEU A 399 6.21 0.34 -19.88
N TRP A 400 5.21 1.20 -19.68
CA TRP A 400 3.85 0.92 -20.12
C TRP A 400 3.78 0.77 -21.66
N ALA A 401 4.43 1.66 -22.40
CA ALA A 401 4.47 1.60 -23.86
C ALA A 401 5.15 0.30 -24.35
N LEU A 402 6.28 -0.07 -23.75
CA LEU A 402 6.99 -1.31 -24.04
C LEU A 402 6.15 -2.56 -23.75
N GLU A 403 5.45 -2.61 -22.61
CA GLU A 403 4.54 -3.71 -22.29
C GLU A 403 3.43 -3.84 -23.37
N ARG A 404 2.85 -2.70 -23.76
CA ARG A 404 1.78 -2.65 -24.77
C ARG A 404 2.27 -3.11 -26.15
N MET A 405 3.47 -2.70 -26.56
CA MET A 405 4.09 -3.14 -27.82
C MET A 405 4.33 -4.65 -27.83
N ARG A 406 4.90 -5.20 -26.75
CA ARG A 406 5.14 -6.65 -26.62
C ARG A 406 3.84 -7.47 -26.68
N ARG A 407 2.77 -7.00 -26.01
CA ARG A 407 1.46 -7.67 -26.06
C ARG A 407 0.84 -7.64 -27.46
N ARG A 408 0.97 -6.52 -28.18
CA ARG A 408 0.51 -6.41 -29.57
C ARG A 408 1.26 -7.35 -30.49
N ALA A 409 2.58 -7.44 -30.36
CA ALA A 409 3.41 -8.36 -31.15
C ALA A 409 3.03 -9.84 -30.89
N ALA A 410 2.83 -10.23 -29.63
CA ALA A 410 2.39 -11.58 -29.27
C ALA A 410 0.98 -11.92 -29.77
N GLY A 411 0.05 -10.95 -29.73
CA GLY A 411 -1.31 -11.12 -30.26
C GLY A 411 -1.38 -11.15 -31.79
N GLY A 412 -0.52 -10.39 -32.48
CA GLY A 412 -0.39 -10.40 -33.94
C GLY A 412 0.18 -11.72 -34.46
N GLY A 413 1.21 -12.26 -33.81
CA GLY A 413 1.78 -13.56 -34.16
C GLY A 413 0.80 -14.73 -33.98
N ARG A 414 -0.05 -14.68 -32.94
CA ARG A 414 -1.08 -15.70 -32.72
C ARG A 414 -2.22 -15.64 -33.74
N LYS A 415 -2.62 -14.44 -34.19
CA LYS A 415 -3.58 -14.30 -35.30
C LYS A 415 -2.99 -14.77 -36.63
N ALA A 416 -1.74 -14.42 -36.92
CA ALA A 416 -1.03 -14.85 -38.14
C ALA A 416 -0.86 -16.39 -38.20
N ALA A 417 -0.57 -17.03 -37.07
CA ALA A 417 -0.46 -18.49 -36.98
C ALA A 417 -1.82 -19.21 -37.17
N VAL A 418 -2.92 -18.64 -36.67
CA VAL A 418 -4.27 -19.18 -36.90
C VAL A 418 -4.67 -19.04 -38.38
N THR A 419 -4.42 -17.89 -39.00
CA THR A 419 -4.69 -17.70 -40.44
C THR A 419 -3.80 -18.55 -41.34
N ALA A 420 -2.57 -18.88 -40.91
CA ALA A 420 -1.67 -19.78 -41.64
C ALA A 420 -2.04 -21.27 -41.45
N GLY A 421 -2.61 -21.63 -40.29
CA GLY A 421 -3.08 -22.99 -39.99
C GLY A 421 -4.41 -23.36 -40.66
N GLU A 422 -5.29 -22.38 -40.92
CA GLU A 422 -6.52 -22.60 -41.71
C GLU A 422 -6.25 -22.73 -43.22
N ALA A 423 -5.06 -22.33 -43.69
CA ALA A 423 -4.67 -22.45 -45.11
C ALA A 423 -4.13 -23.86 -45.48
N VAL A 424 -4.05 -24.79 -44.53
CA VAL A 424 -3.61 -26.18 -44.76
C VAL A 424 -4.72 -27.15 -44.32
N THR A 425 -5.82 -27.16 -45.05
CA THR A 425 -6.64 -28.38 -45.18
C THR A 425 -6.26 -29.07 -46.49
N PRO A 426 -5.89 -30.36 -46.46
CA PRO A 426 -5.44 -31.05 -47.67
C PRO A 426 -6.64 -31.29 -48.58
N SER A 427 -6.48 -30.91 -49.84
CA SER A 427 -7.24 -31.49 -50.95
C SER A 427 -6.97 -33.00 -50.95
N VAL A 428 -7.90 -33.78 -50.41
CA VAL A 428 -8.03 -35.20 -50.76
C VAL A 428 -9.19 -35.29 -51.74
N THR A 429 -8.80 -35.31 -53.00
CA THR A 429 -9.56 -35.66 -54.20
C THR A 429 -10.10 -37.08 -54.15
N CYS A 430 -11.36 -37.22 -54.59
CA CYS A 430 -12.10 -38.36 -55.15
C CYS A 430 -12.16 -39.68 -54.37
#